data_AF-A0A1I2VAV3-F1
#
_entry.id   AF-A0A1I2VAV3-F1
#
_cell.length_a   1.000
_cell.length_b   1.000
_cell.length_c   1.000
_cell.angle_alpha   90.00
_cell.angle_beta   90.00
_cell.angle_gamma   90.00
#
_symmetry.space_group_name_H-M   'P 1'
#
loop_
_entity.id
_entity.type
_entity.pdbx_description
1 polymer ?
#
loop_
_entity_poly.entity_id
_entity_poly.type
_entity_poly.pdbx_seq_one_letter_code
_entity_poly.pdbx_strand_id
1 'polypeptide(L)'
;MIFQCKRYEGSVSRAQVGDFRNAMLGRAEKGIILTTGTFSRDAEKEASRDGAPPIELVDGKKLIQMFEMVKLGLKPKTVYDVDLNYFQKFKE
;
A
#
# COMPACT_ATOMS: atom_id res chain seq x y z
N MET A 1 1.83 -18.09 -7.07
CA MET A 1 1.83 -16.66 -6.68
C MET A 1 3.21 -16.10 -6.95
N ILE A 2 3.33 -15.00 -7.70
CA ILE A 2 4.60 -14.31 -7.96
C ILE A 2 4.54 -12.94 -7.28
N PHE A 3 5.64 -12.51 -6.68
CA PHE A 3 5.77 -11.20 -6.06
C PHE A 3 6.94 -10.43 -6.69
N GLN A 4 6.75 -9.14 -6.92
CA GLN A 4 7.83 -8.23 -7.30
C GLN A 4 7.96 -7.15 -6.23
N CYS A 5 9.17 -7.02 -5.69
CA CYS A 5 9.54 -5.96 -4.78
C CYS A 5 10.64 -5.14 -5.48
N LYS A 6 10.34 -3.89 -5.81
CA LYS A 6 11.32 -2.95 -6.37
C LYS A 6 11.27 -1.67 -5.57
N ARG A 7 12.43 -1.26 -5.06
CA ARG A 7 12.61 0.04 -4.40
C ARG A 7 12.62 1.12 -5.47
N TYR A 8 11.43 1.60 -5.84
CA TYR A 8 11.29 2.72 -6.75
C TYR A 8 11.38 4.03 -5.99
N GLU A 9 12.26 4.94 -6.44
CA GLU A 9 12.14 6.35 -6.10
C GLU A 9 11.04 6.95 -6.98
N GLY A 10 9.93 7.36 -6.36
CA GLY A 10 8.78 7.94 -7.07
C GLY A 10 7.61 6.98 -7.30
N SER A 11 6.87 7.19 -8.41
CA SER A 11 5.62 6.50 -8.71
C SER A 11 5.81 5.36 -9.72
N VAL A 12 5.22 4.20 -9.45
CA VAL A 12 5.22 3.04 -10.36
C VAL A 12 4.31 3.34 -11.55
N SER A 13 4.84 3.15 -12.77
CA SER A 13 4.14 3.47 -14.01
C SER A 13 3.37 2.27 -14.58
N ARG A 14 2.44 2.55 -15.49
CA ARG A 14 1.70 1.53 -16.25
C ARG A 14 2.62 0.52 -16.94
N ALA A 15 3.73 0.99 -17.52
CA ALA A 15 4.68 0.12 -18.23
C ALA A 15 5.24 -0.96 -17.30
N GLN A 16 5.60 -0.59 -16.07
CA GLN A 16 6.15 -1.52 -15.08
C GLN A 16 5.13 -2.59 -14.64
N VAL A 17 3.86 -2.20 -14.47
CA VAL A 17 2.77 -3.15 -14.19
C VAL A 17 2.51 -4.07 -15.37
N GLY A 18 2.56 -3.55 -16.60
CA GLY A 18 2.42 -4.33 -17.83
C GLY A 18 3.55 -5.35 -18.02
N ASP A 19 4.80 -4.94 -17.77
CA ASP A 19 5.96 -5.84 -17.83
C ASP A 19 5.83 -6.98 -16.80
N PHE A 20 5.42 -6.65 -15.57
CA PHE A 20 5.16 -7.66 -14.54
C PHE A 20 4.04 -8.62 -14.93
N ARG A 21 2.95 -8.11 -15.50
CA ARG A 21 1.86 -8.92 -16.03
C ARG A 21 2.34 -9.90 -17.09
N ASN A 22 3.10 -9.43 -18.07
CA ASN A 22 3.64 -10.27 -19.13
C ASN A 22 4.55 -11.37 -18.56
N ALA A 23 5.32 -11.07 -17.52
CA ALA A 23 6.15 -12.05 -16.83
C ALA A 23 5.33 -13.08 -16.02
N MET A 24 4.09 -12.76 -15.63
CA MET A 24 3.19 -13.68 -14.93
C MET A 24 2.41 -14.60 -15.86
N LEU A 25 2.19 -14.22 -17.12
CA LEU A 25 1.39 -15.00 -18.07
C LEU A 25 1.92 -16.44 -18.18
N GLY A 26 1.03 -17.40 -17.95
CA GLY A 26 1.36 -18.83 -17.96
C GLY A 26 2.18 -19.32 -16.76
N ARG A 27 2.50 -18.46 -15.79
CA ARG A 27 3.29 -18.80 -14.60
C ARG A 27 2.57 -18.60 -13.27
N ALA A 28 1.62 -17.65 -13.21
CA ALA A 28 0.84 -17.40 -12.01
C ALA A 28 -0.54 -16.81 -12.30
N GLU A 29 -1.52 -17.17 -11.48
CA GLU A 29 -2.90 -16.68 -11.55
C GLU A 29 -3.13 -15.40 -10.72
N LYS A 30 -2.21 -15.07 -9.81
CA LYS A 30 -2.24 -13.85 -8.99
C LYS A 30 -0.84 -13.30 -8.76
N GLY A 31 -0.73 -11.98 -8.81
CA GLY A 31 0.53 -11.23 -8.63
C GLY A 31 0.39 -10.17 -7.54
N ILE A 32 1.50 -9.84 -6.90
CA ILE A 32 1.56 -8.73 -5.95
C ILE A 32 2.77 -7.85 -6.30
N ILE A 33 2.54 -6.54 -6.45
CA ILE A 33 3.60 -5.54 -6.59
C ILE A 33 3.66 -4.73 -5.29
N LEU A 34 4.84 -4.71 -4.68
CA LEU A 34 5.13 -3.94 -3.47
C LEU A 34 6.12 -2.81 -3.78
N THR A 35 5.81 -1.59 -3.30
CA THR A 35 6.69 -0.42 -3.42
C THR A 35 6.62 0.45 -2.18
N THR A 36 7.72 1.12 -1.85
CA THR A 36 7.76 2.18 -0.82
C THR A 36 7.22 3.53 -1.35
N GLY A 37 7.03 3.65 -2.67
CA GLY A 37 6.45 4.82 -3.33
C GLY A 37 4.93 4.71 -3.51
N THR A 38 4.43 5.29 -4.60
CA THR A 38 3.00 5.24 -4.99
C THR A 38 2.82 4.55 -6.34
N PHE A 39 1.57 4.30 -6.74
CA PHE A 39 1.22 3.88 -8.10
C PHE A 39 0.57 5.05 -8.85
N SER A 40 0.80 5.15 -10.16
CA SER A 40 0.06 6.09 -10.98
C SER A 40 -1.36 5.57 -11.23
N ARG A 41 -2.31 6.46 -11.55
CA ARG A 41 -3.69 6.05 -11.90
C ARG A 41 -3.72 5.06 -13.07
N ASP A 42 -2.81 5.20 -14.02
CA ASP A 42 -2.72 4.28 -15.16
C ASP A 42 -2.14 2.92 -14.76
N ALA A 43 -1.25 2.88 -13.76
CA ALA A 43 -0.76 1.64 -13.17
C ALA A 43 -1.88 0.89 -12.41
N GLU A 44 -2.70 1.61 -11.65
CA GLU A 44 -3.88 1.05 -10.97
C GLU A 44 -4.87 0.45 -11.96
N LYS A 45 -5.21 1.18 -13.03
CA LYS A 45 -6.08 0.69 -14.12
C LYS A 45 -5.50 -0.54 -14.82
N GLU A 46 -4.19 -0.55 -15.06
CA GLU A 46 -3.55 -1.71 -15.69
C GLU A 46 -3.56 -2.93 -14.77
N ALA A 47 -3.44 -2.75 -13.45
CA ALA A 47 -3.47 -3.83 -12.47
C ALA A 47 -4.86 -4.49 -12.36
N SER A 48 -5.92 -3.69 -12.46
CA SER A 48 -7.32 -4.12 -12.43
C SER A 48 -7.95 -4.38 -13.81
N ARG A 49 -7.12 -4.52 -14.86
CA ARG A 49 -7.60 -4.69 -16.23
C ARG A 49 -8.44 -5.96 -16.41
N ASP A 50 -9.64 -5.80 -16.94
CA ASP A 50 -10.56 -6.90 -17.25
C ASP A 50 -9.92 -7.94 -18.19
N GLY A 51 -10.21 -9.22 -17.92
CA GLY A 51 -9.71 -10.35 -18.70
C GLY A 51 -8.23 -10.68 -18.47
N ALA A 52 -7.54 -10.04 -17.53
CA ALA A 52 -6.16 -10.33 -17.20
C ALA A 52 -6.01 -10.77 -15.73
N PRO A 53 -4.98 -11.59 -15.38
CA PRO A 53 -4.78 -12.04 -14.00
C PRO A 53 -4.67 -10.86 -13.02
N PRO A 54 -5.36 -10.88 -11.87
CA PRO A 54 -5.33 -9.75 -10.95
C PRO A 54 -3.92 -9.51 -10.39
N ILE A 55 -3.49 -8.25 -10.40
CA ILE A 55 -2.27 -7.79 -9.74
C ILE A 55 -2.67 -6.93 -8.54
N GLU A 56 -2.32 -7.39 -7.34
CA GLU A 56 -2.51 -6.63 -6.13
C GLU A 56 -1.39 -5.60 -5.98
N LEU A 57 -1.78 -4.34 -5.78
CA LEU A 57 -0.87 -3.23 -5.56
C LEU A 57 -0.78 -2.94 -4.06
N VAL A 58 0.45 -2.87 -3.55
CA VAL A 58 0.75 -2.54 -2.16
C VAL A 58 1.76 -1.40 -2.14
N ASP A 59 1.27 -0.20 -1.86
CA ASP A 59 2.06 1.02 -1.82
C ASP A 59 2.60 1.29 -0.40
N GLY A 60 3.37 2.38 -0.25
CA GLY A 60 3.95 2.73 1.05
C GLY A 60 2.91 2.94 2.15
N LYS A 61 1.73 3.48 1.82
CA LYS A 61 0.66 3.70 2.80
C LYS A 61 0.04 2.37 3.26
N LYS A 62 -0.29 1.49 2.32
CA LYS A 62 -0.82 0.16 2.63
C LYS A 62 0.21 -0.69 3.39
N LEU A 63 1.50 -0.57 3.06
CA LEU A 63 2.59 -1.18 3.83
C LEU A 63 2.60 -0.71 5.29
N ILE A 64 2.49 0.60 5.54
CA ILE A 64 2.45 1.14 6.91
C ILE A 64 1.22 0.61 7.66
N GLN A 65 0.04 0.61 7.03
CA GLN A 65 -1.18 0.05 7.64
C GLN A 65 -1.00 -1.44 7.98
N MET A 66 -0.36 -2.21 7.10
CA MET A 66 -0.04 -3.61 7.36
C MET A 66 0.92 -3.77 8.54
N PHE A 67 1.95 -2.93 8.64
CA PHE A 67 2.87 -2.92 9.78
C PHE A 67 2.18 -2.54 11.09
N GLU A 68 1.25 -1.58 11.06
CA GLU A 68 0.43 -1.20 12.22
C GLU A 68 -0.44 -2.36 12.70
N MET A 69 -1.14 -3.04 11.79
CA MET A 69 -2.02 -4.17 12.13
C MET A 69 -1.28 -5.30 12.87
N VAL A 70 -0.05 -5.61 12.44
CA VAL A 70 0.73 -6.71 13.04
C VAL A 70 1.81 -6.22 14.02
N LYS A 71 1.88 -4.90 14.28
CA LYS A 71 2.90 -4.25 15.12
C LYS A 71 4.34 -4.57 14.73
N LEU A 72 4.61 -4.71 13.43
CA LEU A 72 5.93 -5.06 12.91
C LEU A 72 6.79 -3.81 12.73
N GLY A 73 7.93 -3.74 13.44
CA GLY A 73 8.91 -2.66 13.26
C GLY A 73 8.46 -1.27 13.74
N LEU A 74 7.32 -1.18 14.43
CA LEU A 74 6.75 0.05 14.95
C LEU A 74 6.89 0.09 16.48
N LYS A 75 7.05 1.31 17.03
CA LYS A 75 6.99 1.55 18.48
C LYS A 75 5.66 2.24 18.80
N PRO A 76 4.70 1.55 19.43
CA PRO A 76 3.42 2.16 19.77
C PRO A 76 3.63 3.35 20.72
N LYS A 77 2.93 4.44 20.47
CA LYS A 77 2.86 5.60 21.35
C LYS A 77 1.40 5.88 21.68
N THR A 78 1.11 6.07 22.97
CA THR A 78 -0.19 6.58 23.39
C THR A 78 -0.19 8.10 23.22
N VAL A 79 -1.20 8.62 22.53
CA VAL A 79 -1.43 10.05 22.36
C VAL A 79 -2.75 10.39 23.04
N TYR A 80 -2.81 11.52 23.74
CA TYR A 80 -4.00 12.01 24.42
C TYR A 80 -4.36 13.38 23.84
N ASP A 81 -5.63 13.57 23.50
CA ASP A 81 -6.17 14.88 23.21
C ASP A 81 -6.69 15.53 24.51
N VAL A 82 -6.62 16.85 24.56
CA VAL A 82 -7.13 17.60 25.73
C VAL A 82 -8.65 17.67 25.65
N ASP A 83 -9.33 17.07 26.62
CA ASP A 83 -10.77 17.27 26.83
C ASP A 83 -11.01 18.60 27.55
N LEU A 84 -11.16 19.68 26.77
CA LEU A 84 -11.41 21.02 27.31
C LEU A 84 -12.75 21.11 28.07
N ASN A 85 -13.74 20.27 27.77
CA ASN A 85 -15.03 20.29 28.45
C ASN A 85 -14.89 19.80 29.89
N TYR A 86 -14.08 18.76 30.12
CA TYR A 86 -13.76 18.28 31.47
C TYR A 86 -13.23 19.40 32.38
N PHE A 87 -12.44 20.33 31.84
CA PHE A 87 -11.83 21.41 32.62
C PHE A 87 -12.73 22.62 32.87
N GLN A 88 -13.93 22.70 32.27
CA GLN A 88 -14.85 23.82 32.50
C GLN A 88 -15.27 23.93 33.98
N LYS A 89 -15.38 22.79 34.69
CA LYS A 89 -15.78 22.73 36.11
C LYS A 89 -14.74 23.26 37.11
N PHE A 90 -13.54 23.60 36.64
CA PHE A 90 -12.44 24.10 37.48
C PHE A 90 -12.08 25.56 37.17
N LYS A 91 -12.89 26.28 36.39
CA LYS A 91 -12.66 27.69 36.01
C LYS A 91 -13.22 28.71 37.03
N GLU A 92 -13.22 28.37 38.31
CA GLU A 92 -13.57 29.29 39.41
C GLU A 92 -12.38 30.14 39.84
#